data_AF-A0A7C5P1C6-F1
#
_entry.id   AF-A0A7C5P1C6-F1
#
_cell.length_a   1.000
_cell.length_b   1.000
_cell.length_c   1.000
_cell.angle_alpha   90.00
_cell.angle_beta   90.00
_cell.angle_gamma   90.00
#
_symmetry.space_group_name_H-M   'P 1'
#
loop_
_entity.id
_entity.type
_entity.pdbx_description
1 polymer ?
#
loop_
_entity_poly.entity_id
_entity_poly.type
_entity_poly.pdbx_seq_one_letter_code
_entity_poly.pdbx_strand_id
1 'polypeptide(L)'
;MVWQPFTNSVGFSDGTSFSCPIVAATAALVLQALRDKGFTTHGWELIELMKSTADMADSPNNDYGWGVPKAPVAAGILDAIYILVADSISGQPLTNAVVTVNDDTLFTDGRGRATKYISEEGIYNIKVSCNGFLPKTITINHRRGRIHRIAAKLMPFAESDFVICYPNPFRDTLKIIWSWGPFGTRKHAEVKVFSADGEFVRSLETDEGSIVWDGTNSYGRR
;
A
#
# COMPACT_ATOMS: atom_id res chain seq x y z
N MET A 1 7.36 22.87 -16.31
CA MET A 1 6.96 24.26 -16.57
C MET A 1 7.99 24.91 -17.48
N VAL A 2 7.56 25.63 -18.52
CA VAL A 2 8.42 26.29 -19.49
C VAL A 2 8.05 27.77 -19.55
N TRP A 3 9.04 28.64 -19.58
CA TRP A 3 8.82 30.05 -19.85
C TRP A 3 8.46 30.27 -21.32
N GLN A 4 7.32 30.91 -21.58
CA GLN A 4 6.88 31.32 -22.91
C GLN A 4 7.15 32.82 -23.08
N PRO A 5 8.27 33.22 -23.68
CA PRO A 5 8.71 34.62 -23.68
C PRO A 5 7.78 35.53 -24.48
N PHE A 6 7.11 35.01 -25.50
CA PHE A 6 6.21 35.78 -26.36
C PHE A 6 4.87 36.11 -25.71
N THR A 7 4.48 35.35 -24.69
CA THR A 7 3.21 35.51 -23.96
C THR A 7 3.43 35.89 -22.49
N ASN A 8 4.69 36.05 -22.07
CA ASN A 8 5.10 36.32 -20.70
C ASN A 8 4.43 35.36 -19.68
N SER A 9 4.29 34.09 -20.07
CA SER A 9 3.53 33.08 -19.32
C SER A 9 4.33 31.82 -19.04
N VAL A 10 3.88 31.05 -18.06
CA VAL A 10 4.42 29.73 -17.75
C VAL A 10 3.50 28.67 -18.34
N GLY A 11 4.04 27.84 -19.22
CA GLY A 11 3.33 26.70 -19.82
C GLY A 11 3.68 25.37 -19.15
N PHE A 12 2.81 24.38 -19.32
CA PHE A 12 3.10 22.98 -19.00
C PHE A 12 3.66 22.27 -20.24
N SER A 13 4.66 21.42 -20.02
CA SER A 13 5.30 20.61 -21.04
C SER A 13 5.86 19.36 -20.36
N ASP A 14 5.97 18.30 -21.12
CA ASP A 14 6.48 16.99 -20.72
C ASP A 14 7.69 16.57 -21.57
N GLY A 15 8.51 15.66 -21.04
CA GLY A 15 9.73 15.16 -21.68
C GLY A 15 10.88 14.92 -20.71
N THR A 16 11.82 14.06 -21.08
CA THR A 16 13.00 13.71 -20.25
C THR A 16 13.92 14.91 -19.98
N SER A 17 13.91 15.92 -20.87
CA SER A 17 14.58 17.20 -20.68
C SER A 17 14.07 17.98 -19.47
N PHE A 18 12.85 17.72 -18.98
CA PHE A 18 12.32 18.29 -17.73
C PHE A 18 12.76 17.51 -16.48
N SER A 19 13.03 16.20 -16.62
CA SER A 19 13.55 15.37 -15.54
C SER A 19 15.02 15.68 -15.25
N CYS A 20 15.83 15.92 -16.28
CA CYS A 20 17.26 16.22 -16.14
C CYS A 20 17.56 17.37 -15.15
N PRO A 21 17.00 18.59 -15.29
CA PRO A 21 17.28 19.70 -14.36
C PRO A 21 16.76 19.42 -12.94
N ILE A 22 15.68 18.66 -12.78
CA ILE A 22 15.17 18.25 -11.46
C ILE A 22 16.17 17.34 -10.75
N VAL A 23 16.72 16.36 -11.46
CA VAL A 23 17.75 15.45 -10.92
C VAL A 23 19.04 16.20 -10.63
N ALA A 24 19.47 17.11 -11.52
CA ALA A 24 20.66 17.95 -11.30
C ALA A 24 20.52 18.84 -10.06
N ALA A 25 19.37 19.50 -9.89
CA ALA A 25 19.08 20.30 -8.71
C ALA A 25 19.02 19.44 -7.44
N THR A 26 18.43 18.25 -7.52
CA THR A 26 18.41 17.28 -6.42
C THR A 26 19.84 16.88 -6.00
N ALA A 27 20.71 16.57 -6.96
CA ALA A 27 22.10 16.22 -6.71
C ALA A 27 22.86 17.39 -6.05
N ALA A 28 22.64 18.62 -6.51
CA ALA A 28 23.24 19.82 -5.92
C ALA A 28 22.83 20.02 -4.45
N LEU A 29 21.54 19.82 -4.13
CA LEU A 29 21.04 19.92 -2.76
C LEU A 29 21.61 18.84 -1.84
N VAL A 30 21.71 17.60 -2.33
CA VAL A 30 22.34 16.49 -1.58
C VAL A 30 23.81 16.81 -1.32
N LEU A 31 24.55 17.26 -2.35
CA LEU A 31 25.95 17.64 -2.21
C LEU A 31 26.16 18.78 -1.21
N GLN A 32 25.28 19.79 -1.23
CA GLN A 32 25.30 20.88 -0.26
C GLN A 32 25.10 20.34 1.16
N ALA A 33 24.06 19.52 1.39
CA ALA A 33 23.78 18.96 2.71
C ALA A 33 24.91 18.06 3.25
N LEU A 34 25.61 17.34 2.37
CA LEU A 34 26.77 16.53 2.74
C LEU A 34 27.96 17.42 3.12
N ARG A 35 28.20 18.51 2.40
CA ARG A 35 29.26 19.48 2.72
C ARG A 35 29.01 20.20 4.03
N ASP A 36 27.76 20.56 4.31
CA ASP A 36 27.36 21.18 5.58
C ASP A 36 27.61 20.23 6.78
N LYS A 37 27.61 18.91 6.54
CA LYS A 37 27.99 17.87 7.51
C LYS A 37 29.49 17.57 7.55
N GLY A 38 30.31 18.26 6.76
CA GLY A 38 31.76 18.10 6.70
C GLY A 38 32.27 16.99 5.77
N PHE A 39 31.41 16.39 4.94
CA PHE A 39 31.84 15.38 3.97
C PHE A 39 32.41 16.03 2.70
N THR A 40 33.51 15.45 2.19
CA THR A 40 33.98 15.70 0.82
C THR A 40 33.50 14.56 -0.05
N THR A 41 32.60 14.83 -0.99
CA THR A 41 31.98 13.80 -1.84
C THR A 41 32.39 14.02 -3.29
N HIS A 42 32.95 12.98 -3.91
CA HIS A 42 33.27 12.97 -5.34
C HIS A 42 32.01 12.73 -6.17
N GLY A 43 32.03 13.16 -7.44
CA GLY A 43 30.85 13.06 -8.32
C GLY A 43 30.31 11.64 -8.48
N TRP A 44 31.18 10.63 -8.52
CA TRP A 44 30.79 9.23 -8.63
C TRP A 44 30.14 8.71 -7.34
N GLU A 45 30.64 9.12 -6.16
CA GLU A 45 30.05 8.75 -4.86
C GLU A 45 28.65 9.33 -4.72
N LEU A 46 28.45 10.57 -5.16
CA LEU A 46 27.14 11.21 -5.18
C LEU A 46 26.14 10.44 -6.05
N ILE A 47 26.58 9.95 -7.21
CA ILE A 47 25.74 9.14 -8.11
C ILE A 47 25.35 7.83 -7.43
N GLU A 48 26.31 7.09 -6.85
CA GLU A 48 26.03 5.81 -6.18
C GLU A 48 25.16 5.99 -4.93
N LEU A 49 25.36 7.07 -4.18
CA LEU A 49 24.51 7.44 -3.06
C LEU A 49 23.07 7.72 -3.50
N MET A 50 22.88 8.48 -4.59
CA MET A 50 21.55 8.74 -5.13
C MET A 50 20.87 7.47 -5.66
N LYS A 51 21.62 6.57 -6.30
CA LYS A 51 21.09 5.28 -6.79
C LYS A 51 20.68 4.36 -5.64
N SER A 52 21.56 4.18 -4.65
CA SER A 52 21.33 3.27 -3.51
C SER A 52 20.17 3.70 -2.61
N THR A 53 19.83 4.99 -2.63
CA THR A 53 18.72 5.56 -1.86
C THR A 53 17.46 5.79 -2.67
N ALA A 54 17.48 5.56 -3.98
CA ALA A 54 16.28 5.68 -4.81
C ALA A 54 15.25 4.58 -4.51
N ASP A 55 14.00 4.81 -4.91
CA ASP A 55 12.88 3.91 -4.59
C ASP A 55 12.90 2.57 -5.35
N MET A 56 13.70 2.44 -6.42
CA MET A 56 13.93 1.19 -7.16
C MET A 56 15.37 0.69 -7.05
N ALA A 57 16.12 1.09 -6.02
CA ALA A 57 17.54 0.73 -5.88
C ALA A 57 17.83 -0.78 -6.01
N ASP A 58 16.97 -1.62 -5.42
CA ASP A 58 17.13 -3.09 -5.38
C ASP A 58 16.46 -3.78 -6.58
N SER A 59 15.78 -3.04 -7.45
CA SER A 59 15.08 -3.60 -8.62
C SER A 59 15.06 -2.57 -9.77
N PRO A 60 16.24 -2.13 -10.25
CA PRO A 60 16.30 -1.19 -11.34
C PRO A 60 15.80 -1.83 -12.64
N ASN A 61 15.32 -1.00 -13.56
CA ASN A 61 14.88 -1.46 -14.88
C ASN A 61 15.29 -0.49 -16.00
N ASN A 62 15.06 -0.90 -17.25
CA ASN A 62 15.47 -0.12 -18.42
C ASN A 62 14.64 1.14 -18.64
N ASP A 63 13.44 1.22 -18.04
CA ASP A 63 12.52 2.34 -18.23
C ASP A 63 12.80 3.48 -17.26
N TYR A 64 13.23 3.16 -16.04
CA TYR A 64 13.33 4.11 -14.92
C TYR A 64 14.67 4.06 -14.17
N GLY A 65 15.59 3.18 -14.58
CA GLY A 65 16.85 2.96 -13.88
C GLY A 65 16.59 2.58 -12.43
N TRP A 66 17.21 3.28 -11.49
CA TRP A 66 17.06 3.08 -10.04
C TRP A 66 15.81 3.76 -9.46
N GLY A 67 14.96 4.36 -10.29
CA GLY A 67 13.74 5.03 -9.86
C GLY A 67 13.95 6.50 -9.50
N VAL A 68 13.07 7.04 -8.66
CA VAL A 68 13.09 8.45 -8.25
C VAL A 68 14.10 8.64 -7.12
N PRO A 69 15.13 9.49 -7.29
CA PRO A 69 16.07 9.83 -6.22
C PRO A 69 15.34 10.48 -5.03
N LYS A 70 15.74 10.11 -3.81
CA LYS A 70 15.12 10.62 -2.58
C LYS A 70 16.13 11.46 -1.81
N ALA A 71 16.16 12.76 -2.09
CA ALA A 71 17.18 13.70 -1.58
C ALA A 71 17.37 13.64 -0.04
N PRO A 72 16.31 13.64 0.79
CA PRO A 72 16.48 13.61 2.25
C PRO A 72 17.17 12.33 2.75
N VAL A 73 16.96 11.22 2.04
CA VAL A 73 17.54 9.91 2.36
C VAL A 73 18.99 9.85 1.89
N ALA A 74 19.25 10.28 0.66
CA ALA A 74 20.61 10.41 0.13
C ALA A 74 21.48 11.31 1.01
N ALA A 75 20.94 12.44 1.48
CA ALA A 75 21.64 13.35 2.38
C ALA A 75 21.81 12.80 3.80
N GLY A 76 21.23 11.65 4.15
CA GLY A 76 21.22 11.08 5.51
C GLY A 76 20.53 11.99 6.52
N ILE A 77 19.52 12.73 6.09
CA ILE A 77 18.68 13.58 6.96
C ILE A 77 17.50 12.78 7.49
N LEU A 78 16.88 11.98 6.61
CA LEU A 78 15.75 11.11 6.93
C LEU A 78 16.06 9.68 6.49
N ASP A 79 15.40 8.74 7.12
CA ASP A 79 15.27 7.38 6.64
C ASP A 79 13.99 7.23 5.82
N ALA A 80 13.76 6.06 5.24
CA ALA A 80 12.57 5.84 4.41
C ALA A 80 12.03 4.42 4.48
N ILE A 81 10.71 4.33 4.33
CA ILE A 81 9.98 3.09 4.04
C ILE A 81 9.47 3.19 2.60
N TYR A 82 10.04 2.38 1.72
CA TYR A 82 9.59 2.19 0.35
C TYR A 82 8.63 1.02 0.28
N ILE A 83 7.41 1.28 -0.17
CA ILE A 83 6.33 0.30 -0.16
C ILE A 83 5.91 0.08 -1.60
N LEU A 84 6.02 -1.16 -2.07
CA LEU A 84 5.46 -1.63 -3.34
C LEU A 84 4.22 -2.45 -3.04
N VAL A 85 3.07 -2.00 -3.52
CA VAL A 85 1.80 -2.71 -3.42
C VAL A 85 1.48 -3.33 -4.75
N ALA A 86 1.24 -4.64 -4.75
CA ALA A 86 0.95 -5.40 -5.96
C ALA A 86 -0.11 -6.47 -5.69
N ASP A 87 -0.81 -6.87 -6.75
CA ASP A 87 -1.65 -8.06 -6.73
C ASP A 87 -0.76 -9.30 -6.50
N SER A 88 -1.14 -10.11 -5.51
CA SER A 88 -0.47 -11.37 -5.19
C SER A 88 -0.54 -12.42 -6.30
N ILE A 89 -1.56 -12.36 -7.17
CA ILE A 89 -1.80 -13.32 -8.25
C ILE A 89 -1.09 -12.88 -9.53
N SER A 90 -1.49 -11.74 -10.09
CA SER A 90 -0.92 -11.27 -11.36
C SER A 90 0.46 -10.63 -11.21
N GLY A 91 0.85 -10.23 -10.01
CA GLY A 91 2.06 -9.44 -9.75
C GLY A 91 1.96 -7.99 -10.22
N GLN A 92 0.80 -7.57 -10.74
CA GLN A 92 0.59 -6.21 -11.25
C GLN A 92 0.62 -5.19 -10.11
N PRO A 93 1.27 -4.04 -10.29
CA PRO A 93 1.27 -2.98 -9.29
C PRO A 93 -0.14 -2.41 -9.09
N LEU A 94 -0.53 -2.19 -7.83
CA LEU A 94 -1.84 -1.61 -7.51
C LEU A 94 -1.73 -0.10 -7.35
N THR A 95 -2.33 0.63 -8.28
CA THR A 95 -2.39 2.11 -8.25
C THR A 95 -3.45 2.58 -7.26
N ASN A 96 -3.21 3.71 -6.59
CA ASN A 96 -4.13 4.34 -5.64
C ASN A 96 -4.55 3.43 -4.47
N ALA A 97 -3.70 2.45 -4.13
CA ALA A 97 -3.83 1.68 -2.89
C ALA A 97 -3.52 2.60 -1.71
N VAL A 98 -4.34 2.50 -0.66
CA VAL A 98 -4.19 3.24 0.58
C VAL A 98 -3.13 2.57 1.43
N VAL A 99 -2.12 3.32 1.83
CA VAL A 99 -1.04 2.88 2.70
C VAL A 99 -1.04 3.78 3.93
N THR A 100 -1.44 3.23 5.07
CA THR A 100 -1.39 3.92 6.35
C THR A 100 -0.14 3.48 7.11
N VAL A 101 0.74 4.42 7.44
CA VAL A 101 1.93 4.18 8.28
C VAL A 101 1.73 4.95 9.57
N ASN A 102 1.45 4.24 10.66
CA ASN A 102 0.94 4.84 11.91
C ASN A 102 -0.34 5.65 11.62
N ASP A 103 -0.30 6.98 11.67
CA ASP A 103 -1.45 7.86 11.40
C ASP A 103 -1.40 8.53 10.02
N ASP A 104 -0.29 8.39 9.29
CA ASP A 104 -0.11 9.01 7.99
C ASP A 104 -0.70 8.16 6.88
N THR A 105 -1.55 8.76 6.04
CA THR A 105 -2.15 8.10 4.88
C THR A 105 -1.46 8.54 3.60
N LEU A 106 -0.97 7.55 2.85
CA LEU A 106 -0.33 7.69 1.56
C LEU A 106 -1.11 6.91 0.50
N PHE A 107 -0.92 7.29 -0.76
CA PHE A 107 -1.48 6.58 -1.90
C PHE A 107 -0.36 6.09 -2.80
N THR A 108 -0.53 4.90 -3.37
CA THR A 108 0.42 4.40 -4.35
C THR A 108 0.27 5.10 -5.70
N ASP A 109 1.40 5.34 -6.36
CA ASP A 109 1.45 5.87 -7.72
C ASP A 109 1.04 4.83 -8.78
N GLY A 110 1.15 5.20 -10.06
CA GLY A 110 0.89 4.31 -11.20
C GLY A 110 1.76 3.05 -11.27
N ARG A 111 2.81 2.95 -10.44
CA ARG A 111 3.72 1.80 -10.33
C ARG A 111 3.51 1.04 -9.02
N GLY A 112 2.43 1.33 -8.30
CA GLY A 112 2.11 0.70 -7.03
C GLY A 112 3.03 1.10 -5.90
N ARG A 113 3.75 2.24 -6.02
CA ARG A 113 4.76 2.64 -5.04
C ARG A 113 4.28 3.78 -4.16
N ALA A 114 4.60 3.68 -2.87
CA ALA A 114 4.47 4.76 -1.90
C ALA A 114 5.78 4.91 -1.13
N THR A 115 6.10 6.13 -0.70
CA THR A 115 7.29 6.43 0.10
C THR A 115 6.87 7.17 1.36
N LYS A 116 7.26 6.65 2.53
CA LYS A 116 7.16 7.36 3.80
C LYS A 116 8.55 7.72 4.30
N TYR A 117 8.83 9.00 4.48
CA TYR A 117 10.02 9.45 5.19
C TYR A 117 9.80 9.33 6.70
N ILE A 118 10.84 8.90 7.40
CA ILE A 118 10.84 8.67 8.85
C ILE A 118 12.15 9.15 9.48
N SER A 119 12.13 9.43 10.78
CA SER A 119 13.32 9.83 11.55
C SER A 119 13.35 9.25 12.96
N GLU A 120 12.23 8.73 13.45
CA GLU A 120 12.09 8.25 14.82
C GLU A 120 12.31 6.74 14.87
N GLU A 121 13.11 6.28 15.82
CA GLU A 121 13.26 4.85 16.07
C GLU A 121 12.02 4.28 16.74
N GLY A 122 11.66 3.04 16.41
CA GLY A 122 10.51 2.40 17.01
C GLY A 122 9.77 1.45 16.08
N ILE A 123 8.59 1.05 16.52
CA ILE A 123 7.74 0.12 15.81
C ILE A 123 6.80 0.91 14.89
N TYR A 124 6.81 0.58 13.60
CA TYR A 124 5.89 1.14 12.63
C TYR A 124 4.89 0.08 12.20
N ASN A 125 3.60 0.43 12.27
CA ASN A 125 2.51 -0.40 11.78
C ASN A 125 2.05 0.13 10.43
N ILE A 126 2.18 -0.71 9.42
CA ILE A 126 1.89 -0.37 8.02
C ILE A 126 0.66 -1.17 7.62
N LYS A 127 -0.46 -0.48 7.43
CA LYS A 127 -1.70 -1.06 6.92
C LYS A 127 -1.83 -0.69 5.44
N VAL A 128 -2.03 -1.69 4.60
CA VAL A 128 -2.20 -1.52 3.17
C VAL A 128 -3.58 -2.05 2.77
N SER A 129 -4.33 -1.27 2.03
CA SER A 129 -5.65 -1.64 1.53
C SER A 129 -5.89 -1.08 0.13
N CYS A 130 -6.59 -1.85 -0.69
CA CYS A 130 -7.04 -1.43 -2.01
C CYS A 130 -8.45 -1.98 -2.22
N ASN A 131 -9.32 -1.22 -2.87
CA ASN A 131 -10.65 -1.70 -3.24
C ASN A 131 -10.51 -2.96 -4.10
N GLY A 132 -11.31 -3.99 -3.81
CA GLY A 132 -11.19 -5.28 -4.49
C GLY A 132 -10.09 -6.20 -3.94
N PHE A 133 -9.40 -5.82 -2.85
CA PHE A 133 -8.36 -6.65 -2.22
C PHE A 133 -8.52 -6.75 -0.70
N LEU A 134 -8.12 -7.89 -0.14
CA LEU A 134 -7.98 -8.08 1.30
C LEU A 134 -6.87 -7.17 1.85
N PRO A 135 -7.14 -6.40 2.92
CA PRO A 135 -6.13 -5.54 3.52
C PRO A 135 -5.04 -6.36 4.21
N LYS A 136 -3.84 -5.79 4.30
CA LYS A 136 -2.68 -6.43 4.93
C LYS A 136 -2.03 -5.47 5.92
N THR A 137 -1.65 -5.98 7.08
CA THR A 137 -0.86 -5.24 8.08
C THR A 137 0.54 -5.84 8.17
N ILE A 138 1.55 -4.96 8.21
CA ILE A 138 2.96 -5.31 8.32
C ILE A 138 3.55 -4.46 9.45
N THR A 139 4.29 -5.08 10.36
CA THR A 139 4.97 -4.39 11.44
C THR A 139 6.48 -4.46 11.23
N ILE A 140 7.15 -3.32 11.34
CA ILE A 140 8.61 -3.24 11.25
C ILE A 140 9.18 -2.56 12.51
N ASN A 141 10.39 -2.94 12.90
CA ASN A 141 11.16 -2.24 13.91
C ASN A 141 12.26 -1.42 13.21
N HIS A 142 12.19 -0.10 13.31
CA HIS A 142 13.11 0.82 12.69
C HIS A 142 14.20 1.29 13.67
N ARG A 143 15.43 1.37 13.15
CA ARG A 143 16.60 1.97 13.79
C ARG A 143 17.19 2.97 12.80
N ARG A 144 17.78 4.04 13.33
CA ARG A 144 18.31 5.14 12.52
C ARG A 144 19.34 4.67 11.49
N GLY A 145 19.30 5.27 10.31
CA GLY A 145 20.15 4.94 9.16
C GLY A 145 19.67 3.71 8.37
N ARG A 146 18.47 3.18 8.65
CA ARG A 146 17.90 2.04 7.93
C ARG A 146 16.83 2.46 6.96
N ILE A 147 17.01 2.04 5.72
CA ILE A 147 15.98 2.06 4.68
C ILE A 147 15.22 0.73 4.73
N HIS A 148 13.89 0.81 4.73
CA HIS A 148 13.01 -0.35 4.67
C HIS A 148 12.39 -0.46 3.27
N ARG A 149 12.46 -1.65 2.67
CA ARG A 149 11.85 -1.95 1.37
C ARG A 149 10.85 -3.09 1.52
N ILE A 150 9.58 -2.79 1.29
CA ILE A 150 8.47 -3.68 1.62
C ILE A 150 7.67 -3.95 0.36
N ALA A 151 7.52 -5.22 0.02
CA ALA A 151 6.59 -5.68 -1.01
C ALA A 151 5.30 -6.18 -0.35
N ALA A 152 4.26 -5.35 -0.35
CA ALA A 152 2.93 -5.68 0.12
C ALA A 152 2.09 -6.29 -1.02
N LYS A 153 2.21 -7.61 -1.18
CA LYS A 153 1.32 -8.37 -2.06
C LYS A 153 -0.05 -8.52 -1.42
N LEU A 154 -1.09 -7.94 -2.03
CA LEU A 154 -2.48 -8.04 -1.59
C LEU A 154 -3.20 -9.14 -2.36
N MET A 155 -4.04 -9.90 -1.67
CA MET A 155 -4.88 -10.91 -2.29
C MET A 155 -6.17 -10.25 -2.78
N PRO A 156 -6.55 -10.38 -4.06
CA PRO A 156 -7.83 -9.88 -4.51
C PRO A 156 -8.93 -10.61 -3.75
N PHE A 157 -10.02 -9.90 -3.44
CA PHE A 157 -11.30 -10.59 -3.25
C PHE A 157 -11.50 -11.33 -4.56
N ALA A 158 -11.53 -12.66 -4.54
CA ALA A 158 -11.87 -13.37 -5.77
C ALA A 158 -13.19 -12.78 -6.27
N GLU A 159 -13.40 -12.65 -7.58
CA GLU A 159 -14.68 -12.16 -8.12
C GLU A 159 -15.90 -12.98 -7.60
N SER A 160 -15.64 -14.13 -6.97
CA SER A 160 -16.61 -15.00 -6.31
C SER A 160 -16.64 -14.94 -4.77
N ASP A 161 -15.93 -14.02 -4.10
CA ASP A 161 -16.12 -13.82 -2.65
C ASP A 161 -17.35 -12.94 -2.41
N PHE A 162 -18.52 -13.59 -2.35
CA PHE A 162 -19.78 -12.93 -2.03
C PHE A 162 -20.38 -13.52 -0.74
N VAL A 163 -21.25 -12.76 -0.10
CA VAL A 163 -22.22 -13.29 0.87
C VAL A 163 -23.60 -12.92 0.35
N ILE A 164 -24.45 -13.91 0.09
CA ILE A 164 -25.83 -13.71 -0.35
C ILE A 164 -26.76 -14.27 0.73
N CYS A 165 -27.71 -13.44 1.14
CA CYS A 165 -28.76 -13.80 2.09
C CYS A 165 -30.11 -13.81 1.36
N TYR A 166 -30.81 -14.95 1.35
CA TYR A 166 -32.13 -15.05 0.73
C TYR A 166 -33.03 -16.12 1.39
N PRO A 167 -34.36 -15.99 1.27
CA PRO A 167 -35.09 -14.83 0.76
C PRO A 167 -34.96 -13.62 1.69
N ASN A 168 -34.98 -12.40 1.13
CA ASN A 168 -35.07 -11.17 1.91
C ASN A 168 -36.26 -10.35 1.39
N PRO A 169 -37.34 -10.15 2.19
CA PRO A 169 -37.52 -10.59 3.57
C PRO A 169 -37.66 -12.12 3.71
N PHE A 170 -37.17 -12.69 4.81
CA PHE A 170 -37.33 -14.12 5.09
C PHE A 170 -38.59 -14.39 5.93
N ARG A 171 -39.14 -15.62 5.84
CA ARG A 171 -40.31 -16.05 6.63
C ARG A 171 -39.95 -17.11 7.65
N ASP A 172 -39.49 -18.26 7.17
CA ASP A 172 -39.20 -19.42 8.01
C ASP A 172 -37.72 -19.74 8.09
N THR A 173 -37.00 -19.52 6.98
CA THR A 173 -35.56 -19.74 6.93
C THR A 173 -34.89 -18.65 6.10
N LEU A 174 -33.66 -18.32 6.48
CA LEU A 174 -32.74 -17.48 5.73
C LEU A 174 -31.55 -18.34 5.32
N LYS A 175 -31.28 -18.44 4.03
CA LYS A 175 -30.09 -19.09 3.50
C LYS A 175 -29.00 -18.05 3.31
N ILE A 176 -27.85 -18.31 3.91
CA ILE A 176 -26.66 -17.48 3.84
C ILE A 176 -25.63 -18.30 3.09
N ILE A 177 -25.27 -17.86 1.88
CA ILE A 177 -24.30 -18.53 1.03
C ILE A 177 -23.08 -17.63 0.89
N TRP A 178 -21.91 -18.22 0.95
CA TRP A 178 -20.67 -17.56 0.56
C TRP A 178 -19.86 -18.45 -0.35
N SER A 179 -19.01 -17.84 -1.16
CA SER A 179 -18.00 -18.57 -1.89
C SER A 179 -16.65 -18.16 -1.34
N TRP A 180 -15.83 -19.16 -1.08
CA TRP A 180 -14.40 -19.00 -0.95
C TRP A 180 -13.91 -19.15 -2.38
N GLY A 181 -13.39 -18.09 -3.00
CA GLY A 181 -12.94 -18.16 -4.38
C GLY A 181 -11.99 -19.34 -4.67
N PRO A 182 -11.51 -19.50 -5.92
CA PRO A 182 -10.75 -20.69 -6.35
C PRO A 182 -9.46 -21.00 -5.55
N PHE A 183 -9.04 -20.09 -4.68
CA PHE A 183 -7.87 -20.23 -3.79
C PHE A 183 -8.22 -20.23 -2.30
N GLY A 184 -9.51 -20.29 -1.95
CA GLY A 184 -9.99 -20.32 -0.57
C GLY A 184 -9.61 -21.61 0.14
N THR A 185 -8.60 -21.56 1.01
CA THR A 185 -8.21 -22.67 1.89
C THR A 185 -9.04 -22.73 3.19
N ARG A 186 -9.98 -21.81 3.36
CA ARG A 186 -10.82 -21.69 4.56
C ARG A 186 -11.93 -22.72 4.50
N LYS A 187 -11.87 -23.69 5.42
CA LYS A 187 -12.88 -24.73 5.59
C LYS A 187 -13.78 -24.47 6.79
N HIS A 188 -13.76 -23.29 7.41
CA HIS A 188 -14.56 -23.02 8.60
C HIS A 188 -15.09 -21.59 8.56
N ALA A 189 -16.39 -21.43 8.76
CA ALA A 189 -17.08 -20.15 8.85
C ALA A 189 -17.88 -20.06 10.14
N GLU A 190 -17.83 -18.90 10.78
CA GLU A 190 -18.71 -18.50 11.88
C GLU A 190 -19.60 -17.35 11.42
N VAL A 191 -20.92 -17.52 11.55
CA VAL A 191 -21.95 -16.53 11.23
C VAL A 191 -22.62 -16.08 12.52
N LYS A 192 -22.47 -14.80 12.88
CA LYS A 192 -23.13 -14.18 14.04
C LYS A 192 -24.33 -13.36 13.61
N VAL A 193 -25.48 -13.67 14.19
CA VAL A 193 -26.73 -12.94 13.96
C VAL A 193 -26.98 -11.97 15.10
N PHE A 194 -27.31 -10.74 14.75
CA PHE A 194 -27.66 -9.67 15.68
C PHE A 194 -29.05 -9.10 15.36
N SER A 195 -29.75 -8.61 16.37
CA SER A 195 -30.99 -7.86 16.20
C SER A 195 -30.73 -6.49 15.59
N ALA A 196 -31.78 -5.78 15.18
CA ALA A 196 -31.68 -4.40 14.69
C ALA A 196 -31.10 -3.44 15.75
N ASP A 197 -31.29 -3.77 17.04
CA ASP A 197 -30.75 -3.03 18.18
C ASP A 197 -29.30 -3.42 18.53
N GLY A 198 -28.71 -4.36 17.78
CA GLY A 198 -27.34 -4.84 17.97
C GLY A 198 -27.18 -5.92 19.05
N GLU A 199 -28.28 -6.47 19.57
CA GLU A 199 -28.22 -7.57 20.55
C GLU A 199 -27.86 -8.89 19.87
N PHE A 200 -27.03 -9.70 20.53
CA PHE A 200 -26.63 -11.01 20.02
C PHE A 200 -27.81 -11.99 20.03
N VAL A 201 -28.08 -12.60 18.87
CA VAL A 201 -29.19 -13.56 18.70
C VAL A 201 -28.68 -15.00 18.74
N ARG A 202 -27.69 -15.33 17.90
CA ARG A 202 -27.14 -16.68 17.75
C ARG A 202 -25.80 -16.66 16.97
N SER A 203 -24.95 -17.66 17.21
CA SER A 203 -23.81 -18.01 16.34
C SER A 203 -24.07 -19.33 15.64
N LEU A 204 -23.69 -19.42 14.38
CA LEU A 204 -23.82 -20.62 13.55
C LEU A 204 -22.46 -20.92 12.91
N GLU A 205 -22.03 -22.17 12.96
CA GLU A 205 -20.74 -22.59 12.41
C GLU A 205 -20.95 -23.67 11.35
N THR A 206 -20.13 -23.64 10.30
CA THR A 206 -20.11 -24.70 9.28
C THR A 206 -18.76 -24.74 8.59
N ASP A 207 -18.43 -25.91 8.09
CA ASP A 207 -17.27 -26.10 7.24
C ASP A 207 -17.60 -26.02 5.74
N GLU A 208 -18.88 -25.79 5.42
CA GLU A 208 -19.42 -25.70 4.08
C GLU A 208 -19.49 -24.24 3.58
N GLY A 209 -19.78 -24.04 2.29
CA GLY A 209 -19.99 -22.70 1.70
C GLY A 209 -21.38 -22.10 1.94
N SER A 210 -22.17 -22.66 2.84
CA SER A 210 -23.52 -22.16 3.12
C SER A 210 -24.04 -22.59 4.47
N ILE A 211 -24.95 -21.78 5.03
CA ILE A 211 -25.73 -22.13 6.21
C ILE A 211 -27.20 -21.74 6.03
N VAL A 212 -28.09 -22.52 6.66
CA VAL A 212 -29.52 -22.22 6.72
C VAL A 212 -29.85 -21.87 8.16
N TRP A 213 -30.33 -20.65 8.38
CA TRP A 213 -30.83 -20.19 9.66
C TRP A 213 -32.35 -20.28 9.69
N ASP A 214 -32.92 -20.78 10.78
CA ASP A 214 -34.35 -20.97 11.00
C ASP A 214 -35.06 -19.75 11.63
N GLY A 215 -34.36 -18.62 11.73
CA GLY A 215 -34.90 -17.42 12.36
C GLY A 215 -34.97 -17.48 13.88
N THR A 216 -34.31 -18.45 14.53
CA THR A 216 -34.38 -18.60 16.00
C THR A 216 -33.10 -18.14 16.71
N ASN A 217 -33.27 -17.62 17.94
CA ASN A 217 -32.19 -17.31 18.87
C ASN A 217 -31.61 -18.58 19.51
N SER A 218 -30.53 -18.48 20.29
CA SER A 218 -29.88 -19.64 20.96
C SER A 218 -30.81 -20.55 21.81
N TYR A 219 -32.03 -20.12 22.15
CA TYR A 219 -33.03 -20.90 22.89
C TYR A 219 -34.14 -21.50 22.00
N GLY A 220 -34.04 -21.37 20.68
CA GLY A 220 -35.04 -21.87 19.73
C GLY A 220 -36.29 -21.00 19.61
N ARG A 221 -36.24 -19.74 20.10
CA ARG A 221 -37.36 -18.79 20.00
C ARG A 221 -37.14 -17.87 18.80
N ARG A 222 -38.21 -17.57 18.06
CA ARG A 222 -38.24 -16.54 17.02
C ARG A 222 -38.24 -15.15 17.64
#